data_AF-A0A6A4N5J5-F1
#
_entry.id   AF-A0A6A4N5J5-F1
#
_cell.length_a   1.000
_cell.length_b   1.000
_cell.length_c   1.000
_cell.angle_alpha   90.00
_cell.angle_beta   90.00
_cell.angle_gamma   90.00
#
_symmetry.space_group_name_H-M   'P 1'
#
loop_
_entity.id
_entity.type
_entity.pdbx_description
1 polymer ?
#
loop_
_entity_poly.entity_id
_entity_poly.type
_entity_poly.pdbx_seq_one_letter_code
_entity_poly.pdbx_strand_id
1 'polypeptide(L)'
;MGSRENIYPSAMNVESVQRVAIPPPKPFLISLKYSLKETFFPDDPLKQFKNQPALRRLLLGLQYFFPIFQWGPQYTLKFLKSDIISGITIASLAIPQGISYAKLANLPPILGLYSSFIPPIIYAMMGSSKDLAVGTMGVGSLLMASMLGTEVNVNENPELFLHLAFTATFFAGLMQTLFGLFR
;
A
#
# COMPACT_ATOMS: atom_id res chain seq x y z
N MET A 1 4.80 63.38 -3.14
CA MET A 1 4.24 62.42 -2.17
C MET A 1 2.78 62.82 -1.97
N GLY A 2 1.83 62.03 -2.46
CA GLY A 2 0.40 62.38 -2.47
C GLY A 2 -0.33 61.57 -3.53
N SER A 3 -0.87 60.43 -3.11
CA SER A 3 -1.35 59.31 -3.93
C SER A 3 -2.56 59.64 -4.81
N ARG A 4 -2.59 59.04 -6.00
CA ARG A 4 -3.78 58.93 -6.86
C ARG A 4 -4.84 58.08 -6.15
N GLU A 5 -5.99 58.68 -5.82
CA GLU A 5 -7.17 57.94 -5.40
C GLU A 5 -7.85 57.37 -6.65
N ASN A 6 -7.69 56.06 -6.87
CA ASN A 6 -8.46 55.33 -7.86
C ASN A 6 -9.90 55.21 -7.36
N ILE A 7 -10.82 55.83 -8.11
CA ILE A 7 -12.26 55.67 -7.98
C ILE A 7 -12.61 54.23 -8.35
N TYR A 8 -13.04 53.43 -7.37
CA TYR A 8 -13.66 52.13 -7.63
C TYR A 8 -15.08 52.35 -8.18
N PRO A 9 -15.46 51.82 -9.36
CA PRO A 9 -16.85 51.80 -9.75
C PRO A 9 -17.57 50.77 -8.88
N SER A 10 -18.46 51.27 -8.02
CA SER A 10 -19.46 50.46 -7.32
C SER A 10 -20.48 49.98 -8.35
N ALA A 11 -20.26 48.78 -8.89
CA ALA A 11 -21.25 48.07 -9.70
C ALA A 11 -21.54 46.72 -9.04
N MET A 12 -22.49 46.77 -8.11
CA MET A 12 -23.52 45.76 -7.85
C MET A 12 -23.55 44.65 -8.93
N ASN A 13 -23.04 43.47 -8.61
CA ASN A 13 -23.50 42.25 -9.27
C ASN A 13 -23.61 41.16 -8.22
N VAL A 14 -24.87 40.87 -7.91
CA VAL A 14 -25.36 39.93 -6.93
C VAL A 14 -24.75 38.55 -7.19
N GLU A 15 -24.34 37.90 -6.12
CA GLU A 15 -23.98 36.49 -6.04
C GLU A 15 -24.79 35.64 -7.04
N SER A 16 -24.11 35.09 -8.04
CA SER A 16 -24.68 34.03 -8.86
C SER A 16 -24.79 32.77 -8.01
N VAL A 17 -25.88 32.66 -7.25
CA VAL A 17 -26.27 31.43 -6.55
C VAL A 17 -26.44 30.35 -7.62
N GLN A 18 -25.39 29.54 -7.81
CA GLN A 18 -25.41 28.44 -8.74
C GLN A 18 -26.45 27.43 -8.25
N ARG A 19 -27.65 27.48 -8.84
CA ARG A 19 -28.72 26.53 -8.54
C ARG A 19 -28.26 25.14 -8.96
N VAL A 20 -27.74 24.38 -8.01
CA VAL A 20 -27.45 22.96 -8.19
C VAL A 20 -28.79 22.28 -8.48
N ALA A 21 -28.94 21.73 -9.68
CA ALA A 21 -30.16 21.03 -10.07
C ALA A 21 -30.40 19.87 -9.09
N ILE A 22 -31.51 19.92 -8.35
CA ILE A 22 -31.86 18.88 -7.39
C ILE A 22 -32.22 17.63 -8.21
N PRO A 23 -31.53 16.49 -8.02
CA PRO A 23 -31.83 15.28 -8.76
C PRO A 23 -33.26 14.79 -8.41
N PRO A 24 -33.96 14.17 -9.37
CA PRO A 24 -35.30 13.65 -9.13
C PRO A 24 -35.29 12.62 -7.97
N PRO A 25 -36.35 12.57 -7.13
CA PRO A 25 -36.41 11.67 -5.99
C PRO A 25 -36.37 10.22 -6.47
N LYS A 26 -35.35 9.47 -6.03
CA LYS A 26 -35.21 8.03 -6.28
C LYS A 26 -35.79 7.25 -5.09
N PRO A 27 -36.38 6.06 -5.30
CA PRO A 27 -36.89 5.24 -4.22
C PRO A 27 -35.77 4.81 -3.25
N PHE A 28 -36.12 4.66 -1.97
CA PHE A 28 -35.19 4.41 -0.85
C PHE A 28 -34.22 3.26 -1.14
N LEU A 29 -34.69 2.14 -1.68
CA LEU A 29 -33.85 0.98 -2.00
C LEU A 29 -32.80 1.27 -3.09
N ILE A 30 -33.13 2.12 -4.06
CA ILE A 30 -32.18 2.53 -5.10
C ILE A 30 -31.15 3.47 -4.51
N SER A 31 -31.57 4.43 -3.67
CA SER A 31 -30.65 5.32 -2.97
C SER A 31 -29.74 4.56 -2.00
N LEU A 32 -30.27 3.61 -1.24
CA LEU A 32 -29.51 2.77 -0.32
C LEU A 32 -28.50 1.91 -1.09
N LYS A 33 -28.91 1.29 -2.19
CA LYS A 33 -27.99 0.54 -3.07
C LYS A 33 -26.94 1.45 -3.69
N TYR A 34 -27.30 2.67 -4.07
CA TYR A 34 -26.36 3.66 -4.62
C TYR A 34 -25.36 4.11 -3.55
N SER A 35 -25.83 4.47 -2.35
CA SER A 35 -24.98 4.89 -1.23
C SER A 35 -24.08 3.77 -0.77
N LEU A 36 -24.57 2.54 -0.67
CA LEU A 36 -23.71 1.37 -0.40
C LEU A 36 -22.68 1.20 -1.52
N LYS A 37 -23.11 1.26 -2.79
CA LYS A 37 -22.19 1.14 -3.92
C LYS A 37 -21.14 2.24 -3.94
N GLU A 38 -21.49 3.50 -3.65
CA GLU A 38 -20.54 4.62 -3.57
C GLU A 38 -19.66 4.56 -2.32
N THR A 39 -20.15 4.00 -1.21
CA THR A 39 -19.37 3.85 0.03
C THR A 39 -18.32 2.76 -0.11
N PHE A 40 -18.66 1.64 -0.77
CA PHE A 40 -17.74 0.53 -0.98
C PHE A 40 -16.90 0.65 -2.26
N PHE A 41 -17.40 1.35 -3.30
CA PHE A 41 -16.73 1.51 -4.59
C PHE A 41 -16.89 2.94 -5.16
N PRO A 42 -16.31 3.97 -4.51
CA PRO A 42 -16.42 5.37 -4.95
C PRO A 42 -15.76 5.59 -6.33
N ASP A 43 -14.67 4.87 -6.61
CA ASP A 43 -14.01 4.81 -7.91
C ASP A 43 -14.19 3.41 -8.49
N ASP A 44 -15.27 3.17 -9.25
CA ASP A 44 -15.51 1.88 -9.96
C ASP A 44 -14.26 1.54 -10.82
N PRO A 45 -13.31 0.69 -10.37
CA PRO A 45 -12.05 0.47 -11.09
C PRO A 45 -12.34 -0.31 -12.39
N LEU A 46 -13.52 -0.90 -12.47
CA LEU A 46 -14.02 -1.71 -13.57
C LEU A 46 -14.64 -0.89 -14.71
N LYS A 47 -14.84 0.43 -14.55
CA LYS A 47 -15.31 1.28 -15.66
C LYS A 47 -14.31 1.35 -16.81
N GLN A 48 -12.99 1.32 -16.53
CA GLN A 48 -11.96 1.32 -17.58
C GLN A 48 -11.98 0.05 -18.46
N PHE A 49 -12.58 -1.04 -17.97
CA PHE A 49 -12.68 -2.31 -18.67
C PHE A 49 -13.92 -2.41 -19.56
N LYS A 50 -14.92 -1.56 -19.30
CA LYS A 50 -16.19 -1.54 -20.03
C LYS A 50 -15.93 -0.84 -21.37
N ASN A 51 -15.99 -1.61 -22.47
CA ASN A 51 -15.76 -1.25 -23.89
C ASN A 51 -14.39 -1.57 -24.52
N GLN A 52 -13.51 -2.35 -23.86
CA GLN A 52 -12.27 -2.86 -24.47
C GLN A 52 -12.40 -4.32 -24.96
N PRO A 53 -11.66 -4.75 -26.00
CA PRO A 53 -11.62 -6.15 -26.47
C PRO A 53 -11.10 -7.10 -25.38
N ALA A 54 -11.48 -8.39 -25.42
CA ALA A 54 -11.20 -9.37 -24.37
C ALA A 54 -9.71 -9.44 -23.96
N LEU A 55 -8.80 -9.34 -24.92
CA LEU A 55 -7.35 -9.33 -24.67
C LEU A 55 -6.89 -8.10 -23.86
N ARG A 56 -7.45 -6.91 -24.17
CA ARG A 56 -7.16 -5.68 -23.43
C ARG A 56 -7.76 -5.69 -22.03
N ARG A 57 -8.88 -6.37 -21.81
CA ARG A 57 -9.43 -6.58 -20.46
C ARG A 57 -8.51 -7.47 -19.61
N LEU A 58 -7.95 -8.53 -20.18
CA LEU A 58 -6.97 -9.38 -19.49
C LEU A 58 -5.68 -8.60 -19.18
N LEU A 59 -5.17 -7.81 -20.13
CA LEU A 59 -4.00 -6.95 -19.93
C LEU A 59 -4.23 -5.88 -18.86
N LEU A 60 -5.37 -5.19 -18.87
CA LEU A 60 -5.73 -4.21 -17.84
C LEU A 60 -5.92 -4.87 -16.47
N GLY A 61 -6.40 -6.12 -16.45
CA GLY A 61 -6.55 -6.90 -15.22
C GLY A 61 -5.17 -7.25 -14.66
N LEU A 62 -4.26 -7.68 -15.53
CA LEU A 62 -2.88 -7.95 -15.15
C LEU A 62 -2.14 -6.69 -14.70
N GLN A 63 -2.36 -5.54 -15.33
CA GLN A 63 -1.81 -4.25 -14.88
C GLN A 63 -2.39 -3.80 -13.53
N TYR A 64 -3.64 -4.15 -13.24
CA TYR A 64 -4.25 -3.89 -11.95
C TYR A 64 -3.63 -4.74 -10.82
N PHE A 65 -3.33 -6.02 -11.08
CA PHE A 65 -2.68 -6.90 -10.10
C PHE A 65 -1.16 -6.73 -10.03
N PHE A 66 -0.51 -6.37 -11.13
CA PHE A 66 0.92 -6.19 -11.26
C PHE A 66 1.23 -4.82 -11.87
N PRO A 67 1.30 -3.77 -11.02
CA PRO A 67 1.57 -2.39 -11.45
C PRO A 67 2.90 -2.24 -12.19
N ILE A 68 3.83 -3.19 -12.04
CA ILE A 68 5.10 -3.26 -12.77
C ILE A 68 4.95 -3.14 -14.28
N PHE A 69 3.88 -3.70 -14.86
CA PHE A 69 3.65 -3.60 -16.30
C PHE A 69 3.21 -2.21 -16.75
N GLN A 70 2.74 -1.36 -15.82
CA GLN A 70 2.37 0.02 -16.11
C GLN A 70 3.58 0.95 -16.03
N TRP A 71 4.41 0.81 -14.99
CA TRP A 71 5.54 1.72 -14.79
C TRP A 71 6.85 1.28 -15.42
N GLY A 72 7.09 -0.02 -15.58
CA GLY A 72 8.30 -0.56 -16.18
C GLY A 72 8.61 0.02 -17.58
N PRO A 73 7.63 0.08 -18.51
CA PRO A 73 7.83 0.65 -19.84
C PRO A 73 8.16 2.15 -19.85
N GLN A 74 7.79 2.88 -18.80
CA GLN A 74 8.03 4.32 -18.65
C GLN A 74 9.34 4.61 -17.91
N TYR A 75 10.05 3.57 -17.48
CA TYR A 75 11.26 3.69 -16.67
C TYR A 75 12.45 4.15 -17.51
N THR A 76 13.13 5.20 -17.04
CA THR A 76 14.25 5.83 -17.77
C THR A 76 15.57 5.50 -17.08
N LEU A 77 16.66 5.35 -17.84
CA LEU A 77 18.01 5.08 -17.30
C LEU A 77 18.53 6.14 -16.32
N LYS A 78 17.98 7.36 -16.35
CA LYS A 78 18.29 8.41 -15.35
C LYS A 78 17.79 8.01 -13.95
N PHE A 79 16.60 7.41 -13.86
CA PHE A 79 16.04 6.91 -12.61
C PHE A 79 16.82 5.71 -12.09
N LEU A 80 17.33 4.86 -12.98
CA LEU A 80 18.18 3.73 -12.57
C LEU A 80 19.40 4.18 -11.76
N LYS A 81 20.03 5.30 -12.16
CA LYS A 81 21.20 5.83 -11.43
C LYS A 81 20.83 6.31 -10.03
N SER A 82 19.71 7.02 -9.88
CA SER A 82 19.23 7.46 -8.56
C SER A 82 18.80 6.27 -7.70
N ASP A 83 18.15 5.28 -8.30
CA ASP A 83 17.60 4.13 -7.59
C ASP A 83 18.71 3.17 -7.14
N ILE A 84 19.82 3.07 -7.87
CA ILE A 84 21.01 2.33 -7.41
C ILE A 84 21.60 2.98 -6.16
N ILE A 85 21.78 4.30 -6.15
CA ILE A 85 22.35 5.02 -5.01
C ILE A 85 21.41 4.89 -3.80
N SER A 86 20.13 5.16 -4.00
CA SER A 86 19.06 4.97 -3.00
C SER A 86 19.03 3.53 -2.46
N GLY A 87 19.05 2.54 -3.35
CA GLY A 87 19.01 1.12 -3.01
C GLY A 87 20.21 0.68 -2.19
N ILE A 88 21.43 1.15 -2.52
CA ILE A 88 22.63 0.87 -1.72
C ILE A 88 22.50 1.49 -0.32
N THR A 89 22.00 2.73 -0.23
CA THR A 89 21.76 3.40 1.07
C THR A 89 20.75 2.62 1.91
N ILE A 90 19.60 2.24 1.33
CA ILE A 90 18.55 1.47 2.03
C ILE A 90 19.08 0.09 2.42
N ALA A 91 19.79 -0.61 1.54
CA ALA A 91 20.36 -1.94 1.82
C ALA A 91 21.37 -1.89 2.98
N SER A 92 22.25 -0.87 3.00
CA SER A 92 23.21 -0.64 4.08
C SER A 92 22.54 -0.51 5.45
N LEU A 93 21.36 0.13 5.51
CA LEU A 93 20.58 0.28 6.74
C LEU A 93 19.75 -0.99 7.05
N ALA A 94 19.19 -1.64 6.03
CA ALA A 94 18.29 -2.78 6.18
C ALA A 94 18.99 -4.05 6.69
N ILE A 95 20.28 -4.25 6.36
CA ILE A 95 21.08 -5.40 6.81
C ILE A 95 21.23 -5.42 8.34
N PRO A 96 21.83 -4.39 8.99
CA PRO A 96 21.97 -4.37 10.44
C PRO A 96 20.60 -4.28 11.14
N GLN A 97 19.64 -3.56 10.56
CA GLN A 97 18.27 -3.48 11.10
C GLN A 97 17.60 -4.86 11.14
N GLY A 98 17.65 -5.63 10.04
CA GLY A 98 17.07 -6.98 9.98
C GLY A 98 17.73 -7.95 10.96
N ILE A 99 19.05 -7.89 11.10
CA ILE A 99 19.80 -8.70 12.08
C ILE A 99 19.38 -8.35 13.51
N SER A 100 19.27 -7.06 13.84
CA SER A 100 18.85 -6.58 15.16
C SER A 100 17.43 -7.03 15.48
N TYR A 101 16.51 -6.89 14.52
CA TYR A 101 15.11 -7.23 14.69
C TYR A 101 14.87 -8.74 14.80
N ALA A 102 15.59 -9.57 14.03
CA ALA A 102 15.55 -11.02 14.22
C ALA A 102 16.00 -11.41 15.64
N LYS A 103 17.05 -10.78 16.17
CA LYS A 103 17.47 -11.00 17.56
C LYS A 103 16.41 -10.56 18.57
N LEU A 104 15.73 -9.44 18.34
CA LEU A 104 14.60 -9.01 19.19
C LEU A 104 13.44 -10.02 19.17
N ALA A 105 13.24 -10.73 18.06
CA ALA A 105 12.26 -11.80 17.93
C ALA A 105 12.71 -13.15 18.53
N ASN A 106 13.91 -13.23 19.12
CA ASN A 106 14.59 -14.46 19.50
C ASN A 106 14.76 -15.47 18.34
N LEU A 107 14.90 -14.95 17.11
CA LEU A 107 15.08 -15.74 15.89
C LEU A 107 16.54 -15.69 15.40
N PRO A 108 17.00 -16.71 14.66
CA PRO A 108 18.28 -16.68 13.98
C PRO A 108 18.42 -15.44 13.07
N PRO A 109 19.54 -14.69 13.13
CA PRO A 109 19.75 -13.47 12.34
C PRO A 109 19.55 -13.61 10.84
N ILE A 110 19.83 -14.80 10.29
CA ILE A 110 19.63 -15.13 8.89
C ILE A 110 18.18 -14.95 8.44
N LEU A 111 17.20 -15.22 9.32
CA LEU A 111 15.78 -15.03 9.02
C LEU A 111 15.41 -13.55 8.90
N GLY A 112 16.09 -12.68 9.64
CA GLY A 112 15.96 -11.23 9.49
C GLY A 112 16.44 -10.74 8.13
N LEU A 113 17.53 -11.33 7.61
CA LEU A 113 18.04 -11.01 6.27
C LEU A 113 17.08 -11.49 5.18
N TYR A 114 16.55 -12.71 5.29
CA TYR A 114 15.54 -13.19 4.35
C TYR A 114 14.28 -12.31 4.35
N SER A 115 13.83 -11.90 5.54
CA SER A 115 12.66 -11.03 5.70
C SER A 115 12.90 -9.58 5.25
N SER A 116 14.15 -9.12 5.20
CA SER A 116 14.51 -7.80 4.65
C SER A 116 14.76 -7.81 3.14
N PHE A 117 14.93 -8.98 2.51
CA PHE A 117 15.24 -9.09 1.09
C PHE A 117 14.05 -9.56 0.24
N ILE A 118 13.35 -10.61 0.66
CA ILE A 118 12.30 -11.25 -0.13
C ILE A 118 11.04 -10.36 -0.24
N PRO A 119 10.49 -9.78 0.85
CA PRO A 119 9.31 -8.93 0.76
C PRO A 119 9.45 -7.70 -0.15
N PRO A 120 10.54 -6.92 -0.14
CA PRO A 120 10.69 -5.81 -1.08
C PRO A 120 10.75 -6.24 -2.56
N ILE A 121 11.27 -7.43 -2.89
CA ILE A 121 11.21 -7.95 -4.27
C ILE A 121 9.77 -8.23 -4.69
N ILE A 122 9.00 -8.91 -3.82
CA ILE A 122 7.58 -9.18 -4.07
C ILE A 122 6.81 -7.87 -4.19
N TYR A 123 7.09 -6.92 -3.30
CA TYR A 123 6.47 -5.60 -3.32
C TYR A 123 6.86 -4.78 -4.56
N ALA A 124 8.08 -4.90 -5.10
CA ALA A 124 8.43 -4.23 -6.34
C ALA A 124 7.57 -4.71 -7.54
N MET A 125 7.10 -5.97 -7.51
CA MET A 125 6.25 -6.53 -8.56
C MET A 125 4.76 -6.19 -8.39
N MET A 126 4.26 -6.24 -7.15
CA MET A 126 2.83 -6.09 -6.82
C MET A 126 2.46 -4.72 -6.25
N GLY A 127 3.44 -3.93 -5.82
CA GLY A 127 3.25 -2.68 -5.11
C GLY A 127 2.72 -1.57 -6.00
N SER A 128 1.75 -0.82 -5.49
CA SER A 128 1.18 0.35 -6.18
C SER A 128 2.11 1.57 -6.13
N SER A 129 2.99 1.64 -5.14
CA SER A 129 3.87 2.80 -4.89
C SER A 129 5.34 2.42 -5.07
N LYS A 130 6.07 3.20 -5.88
CA LYS A 130 7.48 2.96 -6.23
C LYS A 130 8.48 3.35 -5.14
N ASP A 131 8.08 4.27 -4.26
CA ASP A 131 8.96 4.85 -3.25
C ASP A 131 8.88 4.14 -1.88
N LEU A 132 7.98 3.16 -1.74
CA LEU A 132 7.79 2.46 -0.47
C LEU A 132 8.81 1.33 -0.33
N ALA A 133 9.70 1.46 0.65
CA ALA A 133 10.58 0.38 1.07
C ALA A 133 9.87 -0.51 2.11
N VAL A 134 9.59 -1.76 1.74
CA VAL A 134 9.05 -2.78 2.66
C VAL A 134 10.22 -3.54 3.28
N GLY A 135 10.17 -3.79 4.59
CA GLY A 135 11.21 -4.53 5.28
C GLY A 135 10.78 -5.00 6.67
N THR A 136 11.76 -5.46 7.45
CA THR A 136 11.54 -5.91 8.83
C THR A 136 11.20 -4.74 9.74
N MET A 137 10.26 -4.98 10.67
CA MET A 137 9.81 -3.97 11.64
C MET A 137 10.05 -4.45 13.08
N GLY A 138 10.61 -3.55 13.91
CA GLY A 138 10.96 -3.87 15.30
C GLY A 138 9.74 -4.21 16.16
N VAL A 139 8.61 -3.51 15.95
CA VAL A 139 7.36 -3.76 16.70
C VAL A 139 6.84 -5.18 16.48
N GLY A 140 6.82 -5.65 15.23
CA GLY A 140 6.41 -7.01 14.91
C GLY A 140 7.36 -8.06 15.50
N SER A 141 8.65 -7.75 15.57
CA SER A 141 9.67 -8.63 16.16
C SER A 141 9.48 -8.80 17.67
N LEU A 142 9.24 -7.70 18.38
CA LEU A 142 8.96 -7.74 19.82
C LEU A 142 7.63 -8.45 20.12
N LEU A 143 6.60 -8.20 19.31
CA LEU A 143 5.31 -8.88 19.44
C LEU A 143 5.47 -10.40 19.24
N MET A 144 6.22 -10.82 18.21
CA MET A 144 6.52 -12.24 17.98
C MET A 144 7.23 -12.85 19.18
N ALA A 145 8.30 -12.22 19.69
CA ALA A 145 9.02 -12.72 20.86
C ALA A 145 8.12 -12.81 22.10
N SER A 146 7.28 -11.80 22.33
CA SER A 146 6.36 -11.79 23.48
C SER A 146 5.28 -12.86 23.39
N MET A 147 4.75 -13.14 22.20
CA MET A 147 3.65 -14.11 22.01
C MET A 147 4.15 -15.54 21.96
N LEU A 148 5.30 -15.80 21.33
CA LEU A 148 5.86 -17.15 21.29
C LEU A 148 6.58 -17.50 22.58
N GLY A 149 7.20 -16.52 23.24
CA GLY A 149 7.91 -16.71 24.50
C GLY A 149 7.00 -17.12 25.68
N THR A 150 5.68 -16.88 25.59
CA THR A 150 4.72 -17.40 26.58
C THR A 150 4.39 -18.87 26.36
N GLU A 151 4.53 -19.37 25.14
CA GLU A 151 4.19 -20.75 24.78
C GLU A 151 5.40 -21.70 24.83
N VAL A 152 6.57 -21.24 24.37
CA VAL A 152 7.77 -22.07 24.25
C VAL A 152 9.02 -21.28 24.64
N ASN A 153 9.83 -21.86 25.53
CA ASN A 153 11.16 -21.36 25.82
C ASN A 153 12.11 -21.64 24.65
N VAL A 154 12.73 -20.57 24.14
CA VAL A 154 13.70 -20.61 23.04
C VAL A 154 14.89 -21.55 23.34
N ASN A 155 15.31 -21.62 24.60
CA ASN A 155 16.45 -22.44 25.03
C ASN A 155 16.14 -23.93 25.17
N GLU A 156 14.87 -24.27 25.45
CA GLU A 156 14.46 -25.66 25.65
C GLU A 156 14.18 -26.35 24.32
N ASN A 157 13.44 -25.67 23.42
CA ASN A 157 13.02 -26.23 22.14
C ASN A 157 13.10 -25.20 21.00
N PRO A 158 14.31 -24.90 20.49
CA PRO A 158 14.50 -23.89 19.45
C PRO A 158 13.82 -24.25 18.12
N GLU A 159 13.73 -25.54 17.78
CA GLU A 159 13.06 -26.01 16.56
C GLU A 159 11.55 -25.75 16.60
N LEU A 160 10.91 -26.04 17.74
CA LEU A 160 9.48 -25.78 17.92
C LEU A 160 9.16 -24.29 17.86
N PHE A 161 10.01 -23.45 18.47
CA PHE A 161 9.88 -21.99 18.41
C PHE A 161 9.92 -21.50 16.95
N LEU A 162 10.84 -22.02 16.13
CA LEU A 162 10.91 -21.70 14.71
C LEU A 162 9.64 -22.11 13.95
N HIS A 163 9.14 -23.32 14.18
CA HIS A 163 7.90 -23.78 13.53
C HIS A 163 6.69 -22.91 13.91
N LEU A 164 6.58 -22.49 15.17
CA LEU A 164 5.54 -21.56 15.61
C LEU A 164 5.69 -20.19 14.94
N ALA A 165 6.91 -19.68 14.79
CA ALA A 165 7.16 -18.39 14.13
C ALA A 165 6.76 -18.41 12.64
N PHE A 166 7.07 -19.50 11.94
CA PHE A 166 6.69 -19.66 10.53
C PHE A 166 5.19 -19.84 10.35
N THR A 167 4.55 -20.67 11.18
CA THR A 167 3.08 -20.87 11.11
C THR A 167 2.33 -19.58 11.47
N ALA A 168 2.75 -18.84 12.50
CA ALA A 168 2.18 -17.55 12.85
C ALA A 168 2.33 -16.54 11.71
N THR A 169 3.51 -16.43 11.11
CA THR A 169 3.76 -15.57 9.94
C THR A 169 2.88 -15.95 8.75
N PHE A 170 2.71 -17.26 8.49
CA PHE A 170 1.86 -17.76 7.42
C PHE A 170 0.40 -17.37 7.60
N PHE A 171 -0.16 -17.57 8.81
CA PHE A 171 -1.54 -17.16 9.11
C PHE A 171 -1.71 -15.64 9.07
N ALA A 172 -0.73 -14.88 9.54
CA ALA A 172 -0.75 -13.42 9.42
C ALA A 172 -0.81 -12.97 7.95
N GLY A 173 -0.01 -13.57 7.07
CA GLY A 173 -0.04 -13.29 5.63
C GLY A 173 -1.36 -13.70 4.96
N LEU A 174 -1.94 -14.83 5.37
CA LEU A 174 -3.26 -15.26 4.91
C LEU A 174 -4.35 -14.26 5.31
N MET A 175 -4.35 -13.82 6.58
CA MET A 175 -5.29 -12.81 7.07
C MET A 175 -5.12 -11.47 6.38
N GLN A 176 -3.88 -11.00 6.17
CA GLN A 176 -3.59 -9.79 5.41
C GLN A 176 -4.11 -9.87 3.97
N THR A 177 -3.95 -11.03 3.32
CA THR A 177 -4.45 -11.28 1.96
C THR A 177 -5.98 -11.25 1.94
N LEU A 178 -6.64 -11.90 2.91
CA LEU A 178 -8.09 -11.89 3.04
C LEU A 178 -8.63 -10.46 3.24
N PHE A 179 -8.02 -9.67 4.12
CA PHE A 179 -8.39 -8.26 4.30
C PHE A 179 -8.14 -7.42 3.06
N GLY A 180 -7.07 -7.70 2.30
CA GLY A 180 -6.82 -7.07 1.00
C GLY A 180 -7.87 -7.40 -0.05
N LEU A 181 -8.45 -8.62 -0.02
CA LEU A 181 -9.49 -9.06 -0.95
C LEU A 181 -10.89 -8.55 -0.60
N PHE A 182 -11.18 -8.32 0.69
CA PHE A 182 -12.47 -7.80 1.17
C PHE A 182 -12.55 -6.27 1.23
N ARG A 183 -11.48 -5.58 0.86
CA ARG A 183 -11.40 -4.12 0.78
C ARG A 183 -11.89 -3.62 -0.58
#